data_AF-A0A251SUU3-F1
#
_entry.id   AF-A0A251SUU3-F1
#
_cell.length_a   1.000
_cell.length_b   1.000
_cell.length_c   1.000
_cell.angle_alpha   90.00
_cell.angle_beta   90.00
_cell.angle_gamma   90.00
#
_symmetry.space_group_name_H-M   'P 1'
#
loop_
_entity.id
_entity.type
_entity.pdbx_description
1 polymer ?
#
loop_
_entity_poly.entity_id
_entity_poly.type
_entity_poly.pdbx_seq_one_letter_code
_entity_poly.pdbx_strand_id
1 'polypeptide(L)'
;MVLNSFSDAANIPDTTNVTWLASWCKFPFYNVNFGFRKPLWVGCGFVSFKRGMMLLDDTKGNAVEAYATMGVKDVPYFEQDEDIKAFAT
;
A
#
# COMPACT_ATOMS: atom_id res chain seq x y z
N MET A 1 -0.31 -14.14 -11.12
CA MET A 1 1.07 -14.00 -11.64
C MET A 1 1.93 -12.99 -10.86
N VAL A 2 1.43 -12.33 -9.81
CA VAL A 2 2.19 -11.29 -9.06
C VAL A 2 2.75 -11.79 -7.72
N LEU A 3 2.31 -12.97 -7.24
CA LEU A 3 2.67 -13.47 -5.91
C LEU A 3 4.17 -13.77 -5.76
N ASN A 4 4.81 -14.33 -6.80
CA ASN A 4 6.23 -14.72 -6.74
C ASN A 4 7.17 -13.50 -6.62
N SER A 5 6.77 -12.34 -7.14
CA SER A 5 7.54 -11.10 -7.00
C SER A 5 7.58 -10.59 -5.55
N PHE A 6 6.54 -10.88 -4.75
CA PHE A 6 6.52 -10.50 -3.33
C PHE A 6 7.48 -11.37 -2.49
N SER A 7 7.65 -12.65 -2.84
CA SER A 7 8.61 -13.52 -2.15
C SER A 7 10.06 -13.11 -2.40
N ASP A 8 10.38 -12.61 -3.59
CA ASP A 8 11.74 -12.12 -3.89
C ASP A 8 12.06 -10.82 -3.13
N ALA A 9 11.05 -9.97 -2.90
CA ALA A 9 11.21 -8.75 -2.12
C ALA A 9 11.59 -9.01 -0.65
N ALA A 10 11.25 -10.17 -0.09
CA ALA A 10 11.65 -10.57 1.25
C ALA A 10 13.15 -10.91 1.38
N ASN A 11 13.83 -11.17 0.25
CA ASN A 11 15.24 -11.58 0.19
C ASN A 11 16.19 -10.42 -0.17
N ILE A 12 15.67 -9.19 -0.29
CA ILE A 12 16.50 -8.03 -0.64
C ILE A 12 17.42 -7.68 0.55
N PRO A 13 18.74 -7.55 0.34
CA PRO A 13 19.66 -7.14 1.40
C PRO A 13 19.31 -5.75 1.95
N ASP A 14 19.46 -5.58 3.27
CA ASP A 14 19.14 -4.32 3.96
C ASP A 14 19.99 -3.13 3.50
N THR A 15 21.16 -3.41 2.91
CA THR A 15 22.09 -2.44 2.33
C THR A 15 21.57 -1.82 1.04
N THR A 16 20.53 -2.41 0.43
CA THR A 16 19.97 -1.96 -0.83
C THR A 16 18.71 -1.13 -0.57
N ASN A 17 18.68 0.08 -1.13
CA ASN A 17 17.53 0.98 -1.04
C ASN A 17 16.50 0.63 -2.12
N VAL A 18 15.81 -0.49 -1.93
CA VAL A 18 14.67 -0.87 -2.79
C VAL A 18 13.38 -0.74 -2.01
N THR A 19 12.43 -0.06 -2.63
CA THR A 19 11.04 0.02 -2.18
C THR A 19 10.19 -0.63 -3.26
N TRP A 20 9.41 -1.63 -2.89
CA TRP A 20 8.47 -2.24 -3.83
C TRP A 20 7.11 -1.54 -3.71
N LEU A 21 6.42 -1.41 -4.84
CA LEU A 21 5.13 -0.75 -4.93
C LEU A 21 4.15 -1.66 -5.66
N ALA A 22 2.97 -1.85 -5.07
CA ALA A 22 1.86 -2.50 -5.72
C ALA A 22 0.67 -1.54 -5.76
N SER A 23 0.09 -1.37 -6.94
CA SER A 23 -1.13 -0.59 -7.13
C SER A 23 -2.30 -1.52 -7.34
N TRP A 24 -3.29 -1.40 -6.46
CA TRP A 24 -4.60 -2.03 -6.53
C TRP A 24 -5.68 -1.01 -6.94
N CYS A 25 -5.25 0.15 -7.44
CA CYS A 25 -6.15 1.15 -8.02
C CYS A 25 -6.88 0.57 -9.23
N LYS A 26 -8.12 1.01 -9.42
CA LYS A 26 -9.05 0.62 -10.50
C LYS A 26 -9.47 -0.86 -10.48
N PHE A 27 -9.07 -1.61 -9.46
CA PHE A 27 -9.63 -2.95 -9.26
C PHE A 27 -11.09 -2.81 -8.82
N PRO A 28 -11.99 -3.69 -9.29
CA PRO A 28 -13.42 -3.53 -9.10
C PRO A 28 -13.91 -3.89 -7.69
N PHE A 29 -13.06 -3.80 -6.65
CA PHE A 29 -13.36 -4.29 -5.30
C PHE A 29 -14.66 -3.71 -4.74
N TYR A 30 -14.87 -2.39 -4.84
CA TYR A 30 -16.09 -1.73 -4.36
C TYR A 30 -17.34 -2.02 -5.22
N ASN A 31 -17.18 -2.66 -6.39
CA ASN A 31 -18.29 -3.08 -7.24
C ASN A 31 -18.70 -4.54 -7.05
N VAL A 32 -17.91 -5.33 -6.32
CA VAL A 32 -18.22 -6.72 -6.02
C VAL A 32 -19.39 -6.81 -5.04
N ASN A 33 -20.33 -7.73 -5.28
CA ASN A 33 -21.44 -8.02 -4.37
C ASN A 33 -21.69 -9.54 -4.36
N PHE A 34 -21.42 -10.18 -3.22
CA PHE A 34 -21.62 -11.63 -3.03
C PHE A 34 -23.02 -11.99 -2.48
N GLY A 35 -23.98 -11.07 -2.55
CA GLY A 35 -25.33 -11.22 -1.99
C GLY A 35 -25.54 -10.49 -0.66
N PHE A 36 -24.48 -9.91 -0.08
CA PHE A 36 -24.50 -9.23 1.22
C PHE A 36 -24.19 -7.73 1.16
N ARG A 37 -24.39 -7.11 -0.01
CA ARG A 37 -24.04 -5.72 -0.37
C ARG A 37 -22.57 -5.57 -0.80
N LYS A 38 -22.25 -4.36 -1.29
CA LYS A 38 -20.90 -3.94 -1.68
C LYS A 38 -20.02 -3.70 -0.44
N PRO A 39 -18.69 -3.89 -0.53
CA PRO A 39 -17.77 -3.59 0.56
C PRO A 39 -17.88 -2.14 1.03
N LEU A 40 -17.82 -1.95 2.35
CA LEU A 40 -17.74 -0.61 2.95
C LEU A 40 -16.32 -0.04 2.84
N TRP A 41 -15.30 -0.90 2.98
CA TRP A 41 -13.89 -0.53 2.91
C TRP A 41 -13.08 -1.76 2.45
N VAL A 42 -11.99 -1.52 1.73
CA VAL A 42 -11.08 -2.55 1.23
C VAL A 42 -9.68 -2.22 1.74
N GLY A 43 -9.14 -3.08 2.61
CA GLY A 43 -7.78 -2.96 3.10
C GLY A 43 -6.86 -4.03 2.53
N CYS A 44 -5.56 -3.76 2.56
CA CYS A 44 -4.56 -4.81 2.42
C CYS A 44 -4.44 -5.53 3.76
N GLY A 45 -4.51 -6.87 3.77
CA GLY A 45 -4.24 -7.65 4.98
C GLY A 45 -2.83 -7.39 5.51
N PHE A 46 -2.58 -7.59 6.80
CA PHE A 46 -1.25 -7.41 7.42
C PHE A 46 -0.24 -8.39 6.82
N VAL A 47 0.36 -8.00 5.70
CA VAL A 47 1.52 -8.67 5.16
C VAL A 47 2.73 -7.93 5.68
N SER A 48 3.52 -8.61 6.51
CA SER A 48 4.75 -8.12 7.13
C SER A 48 5.84 -7.90 6.08
N PHE A 49 5.65 -6.92 5.23
CA PHE A 49 6.62 -6.57 4.21
C PHE A 49 7.55 -5.48 4.74
N LYS A 50 8.84 -5.68 4.56
CA LYS A 50 9.86 -4.66 4.82
C LYS A 50 9.89 -3.70 3.62
N ARG A 51 9.86 -2.38 3.87
CA ARG A 51 10.05 -1.31 2.86
C ARG A 51 9.11 -1.43 1.65
N GLY A 52 7.80 -1.42 1.92
CA GLY A 52 6.77 -1.65 0.91
C GLY A 52 5.70 -0.59 0.86
N MET A 53 5.08 -0.42 -0.31
CA MET A 53 3.94 0.47 -0.49
C MET A 53 2.80 -0.21 -1.25
N MET A 54 1.59 -0.10 -0.72
CA MET A 54 0.36 -0.54 -1.37
C MET A 54 -0.55 0.66 -1.63
N LEU A 55 -1.03 0.81 -2.86
CA LEU A 55 -1.97 1.86 -3.23
C LEU A 55 -3.36 1.26 -3.46
N LEU A 56 -4.37 1.84 -2.80
CA LEU A 56 -5.77 1.43 -2.88
C LEU A 56 -6.63 2.64 -3.22
N ASP A 57 -7.65 2.47 -4.06
CA ASP A 57 -8.63 3.54 -4.25
C ASP A 57 -9.52 3.68 -3.01
N ASP A 58 -10.02 4.88 -2.77
CA ASP A 58 -11.09 5.11 -1.81
C ASP A 58 -12.40 4.46 -2.31
N THR A 59 -13.38 4.37 -1.40
CA THR A 59 -14.71 3.80 -1.69
C THR A 59 -15.42 4.43 -2.89
N LYS A 60 -15.08 5.69 -3.23
CA LYS A 60 -15.71 6.45 -4.32
C LYS A 60 -14.87 6.47 -5.60
N GLY A 61 -13.64 5.96 -5.59
CA GLY A 61 -12.68 6.02 -6.71
C GLY A 61 -12.13 7.42 -7.00
N ASN A 62 -12.24 8.36 -6.05
CA ASN A 62 -11.82 9.76 -6.20
C ASN A 62 -10.48 10.06 -5.51
N ALA A 63 -10.07 9.23 -4.56
CA ALA A 63 -8.82 9.40 -3.82
C ALA A 63 -8.06 8.07 -3.74
N VAL A 64 -6.78 8.14 -3.35
CA VAL A 64 -5.91 6.97 -3.19
C VAL A 64 -5.38 6.93 -1.77
N GLU A 65 -5.59 5.79 -1.09
CA GLU A 65 -4.98 5.45 0.17
C GLU A 65 -3.63 4.76 -0.08
N ALA A 66 -2.56 5.27 0.52
CA ALA A 66 -1.23 4.69 0.45
C ALA A 66 -0.85 4.04 1.78
N TYR A 67 -0.64 2.73 1.78
CA TYR A 67 -0.17 1.95 2.92
C TYR A 67 1.33 1.74 2.77
N ALA A 68 2.12 2.52 3.50
CA ALA A 68 3.58 2.40 3.53
C ALA A 68 4.06 1.61 4.75
N THR A 69 4.95 0.65 4.55
CA THR A 69 5.62 -0.09 5.62
C THR A 69 7.09 0.29 5.68
N MET A 70 7.53 0.74 6.86
CA MET A 70 8.93 1.14 7.10
C MET A 70 9.35 0.82 8.52
N GLY A 71 10.64 0.99 8.82
CA GLY A 71 11.13 0.88 10.18
C GLY A 71 10.53 1.97 11.06
N VAL A 72 10.21 1.66 12.32
CA VAL A 72 9.67 2.64 13.28
C VAL A 72 10.57 3.88 13.42
N LYS A 73 11.89 3.71 13.25
CA LYS A 73 12.86 4.80 13.28
C LYS A 73 12.74 5.76 12.09
N ASP A 74 12.18 5.29 10.97
CA ASP A 74 12.09 6.03 9.71
C ASP A 74 10.78 6.84 9.61
N VAL A 75 9.75 6.44 10.37
CA VAL A 75 8.42 7.08 10.39
C VAL A 75 8.48 8.59 10.64
N PRO A 76 9.25 9.12 11.62
CA PRO A 76 9.28 10.55 11.86
C PRO A 76 9.86 11.35 10.68
N TYR A 77 10.82 10.78 9.94
CA TYR A 77 11.39 11.45 8.77
C TYR A 77 10.37 11.46 7.62
N PHE A 78 9.62 10.37 7.45
CA PHE A 78 8.57 10.28 6.45
C PHE A 78 7.42 11.26 6.73
N GLU A 79 6.98 11.40 7.98
CA GLU A 79 5.91 12.33 8.38
C GLU A 79 6.34 13.80 8.33
N GLN A 80 7.64 14.09 8.48
CA GLN A 80 8.19 15.44 8.46
C GLN A 80 8.62 15.92 7.07
N ASP A 81 8.63 15.05 6.07
CA ASP A 81 8.98 15.39 4.70
C ASP A 81 7.96 16.35 4.08
N GLU A 82 8.42 17.50 3.59
CA GLU A 82 7.56 18.55 3.04
C GLU A 82 6.92 18.16 1.71
N ASP A 83 7.61 17.37 0.88
CA ASP A 83 7.06 16.90 -0.39
C ASP A 83 5.93 15.90 -0.14
N ILE A 84 6.08 15.00 0.86
CA ILE A 84 5.01 14.08 1.26
C ILE A 84 3.82 14.85 1.85
N LYS A 85 4.06 15.79 2.75
CA LYS A 85 3.00 16.62 3.36
C LYS A 85 2.24 17.47 2.34
N ALA A 86 2.87 17.85 1.23
CA ALA A 86 2.20 18.58 0.16
C ALA A 86 1.09 17.76 -0.53
N PHE A 87 1.14 16.42 -0.48
CA PHE A 87 0.21 15.53 -1.18
C PHE A 87 -0.55 14.56 -0.26
N ALA A 88 -0.12 14.36 0.98
CA ALA A 88 -0.79 13.53 1.98
C ALA A 88 -1.76 14.37 2.84
N THR A 89 -2.83 13.73 3.33
CA THR A 89 -3.86 14.35 4.18
C THR A 89 -3.94 13.64 5.52
#